data_AF-A0A2V5MWI2-F1
#
_entry.id   AF-A0A2V5MWI2-F1
#
_cell.length_a   1.000
_cell.length_b   1.000
_cell.length_c   1.000
_cell.angle_alpha   90.00
_cell.angle_beta   90.00
_cell.angle_gamma   90.00
#
_symmetry.space_group_name_H-M   'P 1'
#
loop_
_entity.id
_entity.type
_entity.pdbx_description
1 polymer ?
#
loop_
_entity_poly.entity_id
_entity_poly.type
_entity_poly.pdbx_seq_one_letter_code
_entity_poly.pdbx_strand_id
1 'polypeptide(L)'
;MDVSLEPALNHPAAVTTRPAEEWKAACLKIERYLHLLRVRDQALRHQLVQQVMEQAAHRAAQEVSQALTELALEELDRVLAEWFAQVFGERPANPEPTLSIRGRLALALADLPEEWQDQFLRPGPWPEEFVAALRNARLRVAPDFQPVEMTPHPLDLGLIGRLAQFAKRLRFKRTAVWLAFVAVLGLILIFIL
;
A
#
# COMPACT_ATOMS: atom_id res chain seq x y z
N MET A 1 10.77 35.81 44.29
CA MET A 1 10.13 34.54 43.90
C MET A 1 10.61 34.24 42.50
N ASP A 2 11.83 33.74 42.42
CA ASP A 2 12.46 33.25 41.20
C ASP A 2 12.00 31.82 40.98
N VAL A 3 11.20 31.62 39.93
CA VAL A 3 10.90 30.29 39.42
C VAL A 3 11.47 30.23 38.03
N SER A 4 12.74 29.86 37.99
CA SER A 4 13.42 29.32 36.82
C SER A 4 12.60 28.17 36.24
N LEU A 5 12.08 28.36 35.03
CA LEU A 5 11.55 27.30 34.18
C LEU A 5 12.33 27.30 32.88
N GLU A 6 13.56 26.82 32.98
CA GLU A 6 14.20 25.99 31.95
C GLU A 6 14.80 24.85 32.75
N PRO A 7 14.32 23.61 32.54
CA PRO A 7 15.08 22.80 31.60
C PRO A 7 14.24 21.82 30.77
N ALA A 8 14.87 21.35 29.70
CA ALA A 8 14.53 20.17 28.90
C ALA A 8 13.78 20.41 27.58
N LEU A 9 14.14 21.46 26.85
CA LEU A 9 14.31 21.32 25.40
C LEU A 9 15.62 20.58 25.07
N ASN A 10 15.75 19.38 25.62
CA ASN A 10 16.75 18.40 25.19
C ASN A 10 16.00 17.20 24.60
N HIS A 11 15.21 17.46 23.55
CA HIS A 11 14.94 16.43 22.57
C HIS A 11 16.15 16.42 21.63
N PRO A 12 16.91 15.31 21.54
CA PRO A 12 18.07 15.26 20.69
C PRO A 12 17.66 15.58 19.25
N ALA A 13 18.30 16.60 18.70
CA ALA A 13 18.26 17.00 17.31
C ALA A 13 18.88 15.92 16.40
N ALA A 14 18.27 14.73 16.36
CA ALA A 14 18.73 13.56 15.59
C ALA A 14 17.57 12.72 15.01
N VAL A 15 16.40 13.31 14.78
CA VAL A 15 15.27 12.67 14.08
C VAL A 15 14.86 13.56 12.91
N THR A 16 15.75 13.73 11.93
CA THR A 16 15.35 14.14 10.58
C THR A 16 15.10 12.90 9.72
N THR A 17 14.42 11.90 10.28
CA THR A 17 14.07 10.66 9.59
C THR A 17 12.78 10.87 8.80
N ARG A 18 12.96 11.22 7.51
CA ARG A 18 11.93 11.40 6.47
C ARG A 18 11.10 12.68 6.57
N PRO A 19 10.71 13.27 5.41
CA PRO A 19 9.96 14.52 5.38
C PRO A 19 8.60 14.35 6.09
N ALA A 20 8.16 15.38 6.81
CA ALA A 20 6.87 15.39 7.51
C ALA A 20 5.68 15.08 6.58
N GLU A 21 5.83 15.34 5.28
CA GLU A 21 4.86 15.02 4.25
C GLU A 21 4.68 13.51 4.06
N GLU A 22 5.74 12.71 4.13
CA GLU A 22 5.66 11.25 4.00
C GLU A 22 4.92 10.62 5.19
N TRP A 23 5.16 11.14 6.40
CA TRP A 23 4.44 10.75 7.61
C TRP A 23 2.94 11.04 7.49
N LYS A 24 2.60 12.25 7.06
CA LYS A 24 1.21 12.66 6.85
C LYS A 24 0.54 11.82 5.75
N ALA A 25 1.24 11.55 4.65
CA ALA A 25 0.75 10.73 3.56
C ALA A 25 0.47 9.28 4.00
N ALA A 26 1.37 8.69 4.80
CA ALA A 26 1.18 7.36 5.37
C ALA A 26 -0.05 7.31 6.31
N CYS A 27 -0.14 8.24 7.27
CA CYS A 27 -1.30 8.33 8.19
C CYS A 27 -2.62 8.46 7.44
N LEU A 28 -2.71 9.40 6.49
CA LEU A 28 -3.93 9.62 5.69
C LEU A 28 -4.32 8.38 4.89
N LYS A 29 -3.34 7.64 4.38
CA LYS A 29 -3.60 6.44 3.58
C LYS A 29 -4.13 5.30 4.44
N ILE A 30 -3.57 5.09 5.63
CA ILE A 30 -4.06 4.10 6.62
C ILE A 30 -5.46 4.46 7.09
N GLU A 31 -5.70 5.73 7.46
CA GLU A 31 -7.03 6.20 7.89
C GLU A 31 -8.08 5.96 6.81
N ARG A 32 -7.77 6.34 5.57
CA ARG A 32 -8.67 6.12 4.43
C ARG A 32 -8.95 4.63 4.22
N TYR A 33 -7.95 3.79 4.43
CA TYR A 33 -8.10 2.34 4.29
C TYR A 33 -8.98 1.74 5.38
N LEU A 34 -8.76 2.10 6.64
CA LEU A 34 -9.61 1.68 7.77
C LEU A 34 -11.05 2.18 7.60
N HIS A 35 -11.23 3.37 7.02
CA HIS A 35 -12.54 3.88 6.64
C HIS A 35 -13.22 3.01 5.56
N LEU A 36 -12.48 2.55 4.55
CA LEU A 36 -13.02 1.63 3.53
C LEU A 36 -13.40 0.27 4.13
N LEU A 37 -12.67 -0.18 5.15
CA LEU A 37 -13.00 -1.38 5.92
C LEU A 37 -14.16 -1.18 6.92
N ARG A 38 -14.80 0.00 6.91
CA ARG A 38 -15.97 0.36 7.73
C ARG A 38 -15.74 0.22 9.24
N VAL A 39 -14.52 0.46 9.72
CA VAL A 39 -14.25 0.57 11.17
C VAL A 39 -14.92 1.85 11.70
N ARG A 40 -16.06 1.70 12.37
CA ARG A 40 -16.86 2.83 12.89
C ARG A 40 -16.31 3.40 14.20
N ASP A 41 -15.70 2.56 15.03
CA ASP A 41 -15.14 2.97 16.32
C ASP A 41 -13.94 3.90 16.12
N GLN A 42 -14.15 5.18 16.42
CA GLN A 42 -13.13 6.22 16.29
C GLN A 42 -11.95 6.02 17.25
N ALA A 43 -12.19 5.49 18.45
CA ALA A 43 -11.12 5.24 19.41
C ALA A 43 -10.22 4.09 18.94
N LEU A 44 -10.84 2.99 18.50
CA LEU A 44 -10.13 1.85 17.93
C LEU A 44 -9.34 2.25 16.69
N ARG A 45 -9.93 3.05 15.79
CA ARG A 45 -9.26 3.52 14.58
C ARG A 45 -7.99 4.31 14.90
N HIS A 46 -8.07 5.26 15.84
CA HIS A 46 -6.89 6.03 16.24
C HIS A 46 -5.82 5.14 16.88
N GLN A 47 -6.21 4.20 17.75
CA GLN A 47 -5.28 3.27 18.36
C GLN A 47 -4.55 2.41 17.31
N LEU A 48 -5.28 1.89 16.32
CA LEU A 48 -4.70 1.10 15.23
C LEU A 48 -3.74 1.93 14.36
N VAL A 49 -4.11 3.18 14.04
CA VAL A 49 -3.22 4.08 13.29
C VAL A 49 -1.93 4.33 14.07
N GLN A 50 -2.02 4.62 15.37
CA GLN A 50 -0.83 4.85 16.22
C GLN A 50 0.05 3.60 16.28
N GLN A 51 -0.52 2.43 16.55
CA GLN A 51 0.22 1.17 16.63
C GLN A 51 0.94 0.83 15.31
N VAL A 52 0.24 0.94 14.17
CA VAL A 52 0.81 0.65 12.85
C VAL A 52 1.91 1.64 12.50
N MET A 53 1.71 2.93 12.79
CA MET A 53 2.70 3.97 12.50
C MET A 53 3.96 3.82 13.37
N GLU A 54 3.83 3.41 14.63
CA GLU A 54 4.96 3.12 15.51
C GLU A 54 5.78 1.93 15.01
N GLN A 55 5.12 0.85 14.59
CA GLN A 55 5.78 -0.33 14.01
C GLN A 55 6.45 0.00 12.67
N ALA A 56 5.78 0.77 11.81
CA ALA A 56 6.34 1.24 10.55
C ALA A 56 7.53 2.17 10.76
N ALA A 57 7.50 3.03 11.78
CA ALA A 57 8.61 3.90 12.18
C ALA A 57 9.85 3.09 12.56
N HIS A 58 9.65 2.07 13.40
CA HIS A 58 10.71 1.19 13.86
C HIS A 58 11.35 0.43 12.68
N ARG A 59 10.55 -0.08 11.74
CA ARG A 59 11.07 -0.73 10.52
C ARG A 59 11.71 0.25 9.55
N ALA A 60 11.17 1.45 9.40
CA ALA A 60 11.75 2.49 8.54
C ALA A 60 13.14 2.94 9.03
N ALA A 61 13.43 2.84 10.33
CA ALA A 61 14.76 3.06 10.87
C ALA A 61 15.78 1.97 10.46
N GLN A 62 15.31 0.77 10.14
CA GLN A 62 16.14 -0.37 9.72
C GLN A 62 16.21 -0.51 8.18
N GLU A 63 15.12 -0.16 7.50
CA GLU A 63 14.93 -0.33 6.05
C GLU A 63 14.75 1.03 5.35
N VAL A 64 15.85 1.80 5.25
CA VAL A 64 15.85 3.19 4.76
C VAL A 64 15.33 3.32 3.31
N SER A 65 15.42 2.27 2.50
CA SER A 65 15.10 2.30 1.05
C SER A 65 13.60 2.23 0.72
N GLN A 66 12.74 1.76 1.63
CA GLN A 66 11.32 1.54 1.32
C GLN A 66 10.45 2.69 1.81
N ALA A 67 9.50 3.18 1.00
CA ALA A 67 8.66 4.32 1.36
C ALA A 67 7.86 4.07 2.65
N LEU A 68 7.72 5.08 3.51
CA LEU A 68 7.07 4.91 4.83
C LEU A 68 5.61 4.44 4.68
N THR A 69 4.96 4.91 3.62
CA THR A 69 3.61 4.51 3.27
C THR A 69 3.50 3.01 2.93
N GLU A 70 4.50 2.44 2.28
CA GLU A 70 4.51 1.01 1.94
C GLU A 70 4.71 0.16 3.19
N LEU A 71 5.70 0.51 4.02
CA LEU A 71 5.93 -0.16 5.31
C LEU A 71 4.69 -0.11 6.21
N ALA A 72 4.01 1.03 6.26
CA ALA A 72 2.80 1.16 7.07
C ALA A 72 1.62 0.35 6.54
N LEU A 73 1.50 0.18 5.21
CA LEU A 73 0.50 -0.71 4.62
C LEU A 73 0.81 -2.18 4.91
N GLU A 74 2.09 -2.58 4.84
CA GLU A 74 2.52 -3.93 5.21
C GLU A 74 2.23 -4.25 6.68
N GLU A 75 2.54 -3.33 7.60
CA GLU A 75 2.25 -3.52 9.02
C GLU A 75 0.73 -3.57 9.29
N LEU A 76 -0.05 -2.75 8.60
CA LEU A 76 -1.51 -2.84 8.64
C LEU A 76 -2.02 -4.20 8.16
N ASP A 77 -1.47 -4.72 7.06
CA ASP A 77 -1.83 -6.03 6.53
C ASP A 77 -1.48 -7.15 7.52
N ARG A 78 -0.36 -7.05 8.24
CA ARG A 78 0.03 -7.99 9.31
C ARG A 78 -0.94 -7.96 10.48
N VAL A 79 -1.31 -6.77 10.98
CA VAL A 79 -2.29 -6.61 12.05
C VAL A 79 -3.63 -7.23 11.67
N LEU A 80 -4.07 -7.01 10.43
CA LEU A 80 -5.32 -7.59 9.93
C LEU A 80 -5.23 -9.11 9.82
N ALA A 81 -4.13 -9.63 9.24
CA ALA A 81 -3.92 -11.07 9.13
C ALA A 81 -3.92 -11.75 10.52
N GLU A 82 -3.22 -11.18 11.49
CA GLU A 82 -3.17 -11.69 12.86
C GLU A 82 -4.57 -11.68 13.51
N TRP A 83 -5.34 -10.60 13.35
CA TRP A 83 -6.71 -10.54 13.85
C TRP A 83 -7.60 -11.63 13.23
N PHE A 84 -7.55 -11.80 11.90
CA PHE A 84 -8.32 -12.86 11.23
C PHE A 84 -7.89 -14.25 11.68
N ALA A 85 -6.59 -14.47 11.87
CA ALA A 85 -6.05 -15.74 12.34
C ALA A 85 -6.61 -16.09 13.73
N GLN A 86 -6.68 -15.11 14.63
CA GLN A 86 -7.28 -15.27 15.96
C GLN A 86 -8.80 -15.55 15.87
N VAL A 87 -9.53 -14.82 15.03
CA VAL A 87 -10.98 -15.03 14.86
C VAL A 87 -11.30 -16.41 14.28
N PHE A 88 -10.49 -16.89 13.33
CA PHE A 88 -10.67 -18.21 12.74
C PHE A 88 -10.10 -19.34 13.59
N GLY A 89 -9.31 -19.04 14.62
CA GLY A 89 -8.62 -20.04 15.45
C GLY A 89 -7.49 -20.76 14.70
N GLU A 90 -7.04 -20.20 13.57
CA GLU A 90 -5.91 -20.72 12.79
C GLU A 90 -4.66 -19.98 13.25
N ARG A 91 -3.71 -20.67 13.91
CA ARG A 91 -2.40 -20.07 14.19
C ARG A 91 -1.71 -19.85 12.83
N PRO A 92 -1.31 -18.63 12.46
CA PRO A 92 -0.71 -18.40 11.16
C PRO A 92 0.67 -19.09 11.18
N ALA A 93 0.76 -20.27 10.58
CA ALA A 93 2.04 -20.97 10.41
C ALA A 93 2.98 -20.17 9.50
N ASN A 94 2.41 -19.26 8.68
CA ASN A 94 3.11 -18.23 7.94
C ASN A 94 2.13 -17.05 7.75
N PRO A 95 2.57 -15.78 7.87
CA PRO A 95 1.76 -14.61 7.49
C PRO A 95 1.63 -14.55 5.97
N GLU A 96 0.89 -15.50 5.40
CA GLU A 96 0.59 -15.51 3.97
C GLU A 96 -0.30 -14.30 3.65
N PRO A 97 0.02 -13.49 2.64
CA PRO A 97 -0.84 -12.38 2.18
C PRO A 97 -2.26 -12.88 1.83
N THR A 98 -2.38 -14.16 1.50
CA THR A 98 -3.60 -14.90 1.25
C THR A 98 -4.61 -14.84 2.41
N LEU A 99 -4.16 -14.78 3.67
CA LEU A 99 -5.07 -14.78 4.83
C LEU A 99 -5.75 -13.42 5.03
N SER A 100 -5.02 -12.32 4.83
CA SER A 100 -5.60 -10.95 4.83
C SER A 100 -6.62 -10.78 3.70
N ILE A 101 -6.31 -11.29 2.51
CA ILE A 101 -7.21 -11.25 1.34
C ILE A 101 -8.48 -12.06 1.61
N ARG A 102 -8.34 -13.31 2.08
CA ARG A 102 -9.47 -14.19 2.43
C ARG A 102 -10.34 -13.58 3.52
N GLY A 103 -9.72 -13.00 4.55
CA GLY A 103 -10.43 -12.33 5.63
C GLY A 103 -11.28 -11.17 5.13
N ARG A 104 -10.74 -10.32 4.26
CA ARG A 104 -11.48 -9.17 3.70
C ARG A 104 -12.57 -9.58 2.72
N LEU A 105 -12.33 -10.61 1.92
CA LEU A 105 -13.38 -11.18 1.07
C LEU A 105 -14.51 -11.77 1.91
N ALA A 106 -14.18 -12.46 3.01
CA ALA A 106 -15.17 -12.94 3.96
C ALA A 106 -15.97 -11.77 4.57
N LEU A 107 -15.34 -10.65 4.96
CA LEU A 107 -16.07 -9.45 5.43
C LEU A 107 -16.98 -8.87 4.35
N ALA A 108 -16.49 -8.75 3.11
CA ALA A 108 -17.25 -8.17 2.00
C ALA A 108 -18.46 -9.03 1.62
N LEU A 109 -18.37 -10.35 1.77
CA LEU A 109 -19.41 -11.31 1.41
C LEU A 109 -20.32 -11.70 2.59
N ALA A 110 -19.87 -11.48 3.82
CA ALA A 110 -20.66 -11.76 5.02
C ALA A 110 -21.89 -10.86 5.15
N ASP A 111 -21.98 -9.78 4.36
CA ASP A 111 -23.01 -8.74 4.45
C ASP A 111 -23.31 -8.41 5.93
N LEU A 112 -22.22 -8.05 6.64
CA LEU A 112 -22.20 -7.97 8.10
C LEU A 112 -23.33 -7.04 8.58
N PRO A 113 -24.27 -7.54 9.39
CA PRO A 113 -25.27 -6.71 10.04
C PRO A 113 -24.57 -5.56 10.78
N GLU A 114 -25.20 -4.38 10.84
CA GLU A 114 -24.59 -3.19 11.45
C GLU A 114 -24.09 -3.46 12.89
N GLU A 115 -24.75 -4.36 13.61
CA GLU A 115 -24.42 -4.76 14.99
C GLU A 115 -23.08 -5.50 15.14
N TRP A 116 -22.54 -6.09 14.07
CA TRP A 116 -21.25 -6.80 14.09
C TRP A 116 -20.08 -5.94 13.66
N GLN A 117 -20.34 -4.75 13.10
CA GLN A 117 -19.29 -3.81 12.70
C GLN A 117 -18.53 -3.24 13.91
N ASP A 118 -19.18 -3.15 15.07
CA ASP A 118 -18.56 -2.67 16.31
C ASP A 118 -17.59 -3.69 16.93
N GLN A 119 -17.66 -4.96 16.50
CA GLN A 119 -16.77 -6.04 16.95
C GLN A 119 -15.55 -6.21 16.04
N PHE A 120 -15.53 -5.51 14.91
CA PHE A 120 -14.46 -5.59 13.94
C PHE A 120 -13.15 -4.99 14.49
N LEU A 121 -12.04 -5.73 14.37
CA LEU A 121 -10.70 -5.38 14.86
C LEU A 121 -10.57 -5.18 16.38
N ARG A 122 -11.60 -5.52 17.16
CA ARG A 122 -11.46 -5.55 18.62
C ARG A 122 -10.73 -6.81 19.06
N PRO A 123 -9.88 -6.72 20.09
CA PRO A 123 -9.33 -7.91 20.75
C PRO A 123 -10.47 -8.69 21.42
N GLY A 124 -10.41 -10.03 21.34
CA GLY A 124 -11.45 -10.91 21.87
C GLY A 124 -11.67 -10.81 23.39
N PRO A 125 -12.72 -11.44 23.92
CA PRO A 125 -13.53 -12.50 23.31
C PRO A 125 -14.66 -11.99 22.39
N TRP A 126 -14.86 -12.65 21.25
CA TRP A 126 -15.93 -12.35 20.30
C TRP A 126 -17.18 -13.22 20.55
N PRO A 127 -18.39 -12.74 20.20
CA PRO A 127 -19.60 -13.56 20.25
C PRO A 127 -19.49 -14.78 19.31
N GLU A 128 -19.98 -15.94 19.74
CA GLU A 128 -19.94 -17.16 18.91
C GLU A 128 -20.72 -17.00 17.60
N GLU A 129 -21.82 -16.24 17.61
CA GLU A 129 -22.62 -15.94 16.42
C GLU A 129 -21.82 -15.18 15.35
N PHE A 130 -20.99 -14.22 15.78
CA PHE A 130 -20.12 -13.43 14.91
C PHE A 130 -19.05 -14.32 14.26
N VAL A 131 -18.40 -15.18 15.06
CA VAL A 131 -17.38 -16.11 14.56
C VAL A 131 -17.99 -17.13 13.59
N ALA A 132 -19.17 -17.66 13.91
CA ALA A 132 -19.89 -18.60 13.07
C ALA A 132 -20.30 -17.98 11.73
N ALA A 133 -20.79 -16.74 11.73
CA ALA A 133 -21.16 -16.04 10.51
C ALA A 133 -19.96 -15.72 9.62
N LEU A 134 -18.85 -15.25 10.20
CA LEU A 134 -17.63 -14.99 9.44
C LEU A 134 -17.02 -16.29 8.86
N ARG A 135 -17.09 -17.39 9.61
CA ARG A 135 -16.68 -18.73 9.14
C ARG A 135 -17.58 -19.23 8.00
N ASN A 136 -18.89 -19.07 8.12
CA ASN A 136 -19.83 -19.42 7.06
C ASN A 136 -19.65 -18.57 5.80
N ALA A 137 -19.32 -17.29 5.94
CA ALA A 137 -18.96 -16.43 4.82
C ALA A 137 -17.68 -16.95 4.14
N ARG A 138 -16.63 -17.27 4.92
CA ARG A 138 -15.37 -17.88 4.43
C ARG A 138 -15.63 -19.16 3.62
N LEU A 139 -16.52 -20.04 4.09
CA LEU A 139 -16.88 -21.27 3.39
C LEU A 139 -17.56 -21.01 2.04
N ARG A 140 -18.38 -19.96 1.92
CA ARG A 140 -18.96 -19.56 0.62
C ARG A 140 -17.91 -19.02 -0.34
N VAL A 141 -16.80 -18.49 0.17
CA VAL A 141 -15.66 -18.05 -0.66
C VAL A 141 -14.74 -19.21 -1.06
N ALA A 142 -15.02 -20.46 -0.65
CA ALA A 142 -14.11 -21.59 -0.88
C ALA A 142 -14.42 -22.40 -2.15
N PRO A 143 -14.15 -21.87 -3.36
CA PRO A 143 -13.42 -22.63 -4.35
C PRO A 143 -11.95 -22.20 -4.27
N ASP A 144 -11.02 -23.15 -4.27
CA ASP A 144 -9.58 -22.91 -4.14
C ASP A 144 -9.09 -21.68 -4.91
N PHE A 145 -8.88 -20.57 -4.20
CA PHE A 145 -8.06 -19.47 -4.72
C PHE A 145 -6.61 -19.91 -4.63
N GLN A 146 -6.20 -20.75 -5.57
CA GLN A 146 -4.80 -20.81 -5.92
C GLN A 146 -4.43 -19.43 -6.47
N PRO A 147 -3.33 -18.81 -6.03
CA PRO A 147 -2.81 -17.63 -6.70
C PRO A 147 -2.58 -18.03 -8.15
N VAL A 148 -3.46 -17.55 -9.05
CA VAL A 148 -3.22 -17.69 -10.48
C VAL A 148 -1.98 -16.84 -10.73
N GLU A 149 -0.83 -17.50 -10.88
CA GLU A 149 0.34 -16.88 -11.47
C GLU A 149 -0.08 -16.34 -12.83
N MET A 150 -0.40 -15.05 -12.85
CA MET A 150 -0.50 -14.30 -14.09
C MET A 150 0.91 -14.22 -14.63
N THR A 151 1.32 -15.24 -15.38
CA THR A 151 2.40 -15.07 -16.34
C THR A 151 2.07 -13.81 -17.13
N PRO A 152 2.97 -12.81 -17.18
CA PRO A 152 2.66 -11.53 -17.80
C PRO A 152 2.38 -11.76 -19.27
N HIS A 153 1.09 -11.88 -19.61
CA HIS A 153 0.65 -11.93 -20.98
C HIS A 153 0.93 -10.54 -21.55
N PRO A 154 1.76 -10.41 -22.59
CA PRO A 154 2.02 -9.11 -23.18
C PRO A 154 0.69 -8.51 -23.55
N LEU A 155 0.40 -7.31 -23.03
CA LEU A 155 -0.80 -6.55 -23.37
C LEU A 155 -0.85 -6.47 -24.90
N ASP A 156 -1.78 -7.21 -25.51
CA ASP A 156 -1.96 -7.18 -26.95
C ASP A 156 -2.66 -5.86 -27.28
N LEU A 157 -1.84 -4.80 -27.36
CA LEU A 157 -2.27 -3.43 -27.64
C LEU A 157 -2.70 -3.27 -29.11
N GLY A 158 -3.12 -4.33 -29.78
CA GLY A 158 -3.73 -4.39 -31.11
C GLY A 158 -3.50 -3.16 -31.99
N LEU A 159 -4.54 -2.35 -32.18
CA LEU A 159 -4.52 -1.17 -33.06
C LEU A 159 -3.58 -0.05 -32.57
N ILE A 160 -3.43 0.10 -31.26
CA ILE A 160 -2.67 1.17 -30.60
C ILE A 160 -1.16 0.93 -30.79
N GLY A 161 -0.71 -0.32 -30.70
CA GLY A 161 0.67 -0.72 -30.96
C GLY A 161 1.10 -0.42 -32.40
N ARG A 162 0.21 -0.63 -33.38
CA ARG A 162 0.47 -0.32 -34.79
C ARG A 162 0.63 1.19 -35.05
N LEU A 163 -0.19 2.03 -34.42
CA LEU A 163 -0.08 3.48 -34.54
C LEU A 163 1.22 4.03 -33.94
N ALA A 164 1.66 3.48 -32.80
CA ALA A 164 2.92 3.87 -32.18
C ALA A 164 4.14 3.52 -33.05
N GLN A 165 4.13 2.36 -33.72
CA GLN A 165 5.20 1.94 -34.61
C GLN A 165 5.29 2.81 -35.88
N PHE A 166 4.15 3.22 -36.44
CA PHE A 166 4.09 4.19 -37.55
C PHE A 166 4.65 5.56 -37.15
N ALA A 167 4.29 6.07 -35.97
CA ALA A 167 4.80 7.35 -35.46
C ALA A 167 6.32 7.33 -35.25
N LYS A 168 6.88 6.22 -34.73
CA LYS A 168 8.33 6.04 -34.54
C LYS A 168 9.08 6.05 -35.87
N ARG A 169 8.54 5.42 -36.92
CA ARG A 169 9.13 5.40 -38.27
C ARG A 169 9.17 6.78 -38.91
N LEU A 170 8.14 7.61 -38.70
CA LEU A 170 8.09 8.97 -39.22
C LEU A 170 9.07 9.90 -38.48
N ARG A 171 9.21 9.75 -37.16
CA ARG A 171 10.20 10.48 -36.35
C ARG A 171 11.63 10.16 -36.79
N PHE A 172 11.96 8.90 -37.06
CA PHE A 172 13.29 8.50 -37.51
C PHE A 172 13.67 9.11 -38.88
N LYS A 173 12.71 9.19 -39.81
CA LYS A 173 12.93 9.88 -41.10
C LYS A 173 13.20 11.37 -40.90
N ARG A 174 12.45 12.03 -40.00
CA ARG A 174 12.64 13.46 -39.72
C ARG A 174 13.99 13.75 -39.07
N THR A 175 14.44 12.91 -38.13
CA THR A 175 15.77 13.07 -37.52
C THR A 175 16.89 12.81 -38.51
N ALA A 176 16.77 11.82 -39.40
CA ALA A 176 17.79 11.54 -40.42
C ALA A 176 17.96 12.71 -41.41
N VAL A 177 16.86 13.33 -41.86
CA VAL A 177 16.91 14.51 -42.73
C VAL A 177 17.58 15.70 -42.02
N TRP A 178 17.25 15.91 -40.74
CA TRP A 178 17.87 16.99 -39.95
C TRP A 178 19.38 16.78 -39.76
N LEU A 179 19.79 15.54 -39.50
CA LEU A 179 21.20 15.18 -39.29
C LEU A 179 22.02 15.34 -40.59
N ALA A 180 21.44 14.94 -41.73
CA ALA A 180 22.03 15.20 -43.04
C ALA A 180 22.16 16.70 -43.34
N PHE A 181 21.14 17.49 -43.01
CA PHE A 181 21.17 18.94 -43.19
C PHE A 181 22.28 19.61 -42.37
N VAL A 182 22.41 19.25 -41.09
CA VAL A 182 23.48 19.75 -40.21
C VAL A 182 24.87 19.34 -40.72
N ALA A 183 25.02 18.10 -41.20
CA ALA A 183 26.28 17.63 -41.76
C ALA A 183 26.70 18.42 -43.02
N VAL A 184 25.76 18.69 -43.93
CA VAL A 184 26.02 19.51 -45.12
C VAL A 184 26.38 20.95 -44.72
N LEU A 185 25.65 21.53 -43.77
CA LEU A 185 25.92 22.88 -43.29
C LEU A 185 27.32 23.00 -42.65
N GLY A 186 27.72 22.00 -41.86
CA GLY A 186 29.06 21.93 -41.27
C GLY A 186 30.16 21.82 -42.33
N LEU A 187 29.95 21.02 -43.37
CA LEU A 187 30.92 20.87 -44.46
C LEU A 187 31.08 22.18 -45.27
N ILE A 188 29.99 22.90 -45.51
CA ILE A 188 30.02 24.23 -46.15
C ILE A 188 30.78 25.23 -45.26
N LEU A 189 30.53 25.24 -43.95
CA LEU A 189 31.22 26.13 -43.01
C LEU A 189 32.73 25.90 -43.00
N ILE A 190 33.17 24.63 -42.99
CA ILE A 190 34.60 24.25 -43.05
C ILE A 190 35.25 24.71 -44.36
N PHE A 191 34.50 24.70 -45.47
CA PHE A 191 35.03 25.11 -46.77
C PHE A 191 35.12 26.63 -46.95
N ILE A 192 34.32 27.40 -46.19
CA ILE A 192 34.29 28.87 -46.24
C ILE A 192 35.33 29.49 -45.28
N LEU A 193 35.71 28.77 -44.22
CA LEU A 193 36.72 29.20 -43.23
C LEU A 193 38.15 28.92 -43.71
#